data_AF-A0A178XHQ0-F1
#
_entry.id   AF-A0A178XHQ0-F1
#
_cell.length_a   1.000
_cell.length_b   1.000
_cell.length_c   1.000
_cell.angle_alpha   90.00
_cell.angle_beta   90.00
_cell.angle_gamma   90.00
#
_symmetry.space_group_name_H-M   'P 1'
#
loop_
_entity.id
_entity.type
_entity.pdbx_description
1 polymer ?
#
loop_
_entity_poly.entity_id
_entity_poly.type
_entity_poly.pdbx_seq_one_letter_code
_entity_poly.pdbx_strand_id
1 'polypeptide(L)'
;MAAIAAHAMPALAAGKGAGAERAFDAFLGCTSEFFTVLQAEGSAFGVSEIVAPAPDLAGEGMTETAQVTFAAPVDANGIHLLRYSQMKASGQPDAWWWGFVTDRKPRDLVEGIRLGEPSAEFFEQGGSFYRVLEEGNAQGDTASARTMMINSTGKPDHSLVLCVVTADMMGGMKALPNAADLFRQ
;
A
#
# COMPACT_ATOMS: atom_id res chain seq x y z
N MET A 1 0.31 -10.84 51.68
CA MET A 1 -0.45 -9.78 51.00
C MET A 1 -0.07 -9.80 49.54
N ALA A 2 -0.97 -10.26 48.68
CA ALA A 2 -0.74 -10.38 47.24
C ALA A 2 -1.07 -9.05 46.55
N ALA A 3 -0.16 -8.53 45.74
CA ALA A 3 -0.38 -7.37 44.89
C ALA A 3 -1.20 -7.80 43.67
N ILE A 4 -2.34 -7.15 43.44
CA ILE A 4 -3.14 -7.30 42.22
C ILE A 4 -2.57 -6.30 41.20
N ALA A 5 -1.84 -6.80 40.21
CA ALA A 5 -1.43 -6.00 39.06
C ALA A 5 -2.59 -5.96 38.04
N ALA A 6 -3.24 -4.80 37.95
CA ALA A 6 -4.29 -4.54 36.97
C ALA A 6 -3.69 -4.57 35.55
N HIS A 7 -4.06 -5.57 34.76
CA HIS A 7 -3.79 -5.64 33.33
C HIS A 7 -4.94 -4.94 32.60
N ALA A 8 -4.74 -3.69 32.18
CA ALA A 8 -5.75 -2.97 31.44
C ALA A 8 -5.14 -2.17 30.28
N MET A 9 -4.54 -2.85 29.29
CA MET A 9 -4.39 -2.30 27.93
C MET A 9 -4.43 -3.38 26.80
N PRO A 10 -5.56 -4.06 26.52
CA PRO A 10 -5.71 -4.80 25.26
C PRO A 10 -6.54 -4.06 24.19
N ALA A 11 -7.48 -3.19 24.59
CA ALA A 11 -8.51 -2.67 23.68
C ALA A 11 -7.98 -1.68 22.63
N LEU A 12 -7.02 -0.83 22.98
CA LEU A 12 -6.44 0.15 22.05
C LEU A 12 -5.49 -0.50 21.03
N ALA A 13 -4.74 -1.52 21.44
CA ALA A 13 -3.86 -2.26 20.53
C ALA A 13 -4.68 -3.12 19.55
N ALA A 14 -5.73 -3.79 20.04
CA ALA A 14 -6.64 -4.58 19.21
C ALA A 14 -7.40 -3.70 18.18
N GLY A 15 -7.82 -2.50 18.58
CA GLY A 15 -8.48 -1.57 17.67
C GLY A 15 -7.58 -1.05 16.54
N LYS A 16 -6.29 -0.82 16.84
CA LYS A 16 -5.32 -0.43 15.81
C LYS A 16 -5.02 -1.55 14.82
N GLY A 17 -4.86 -2.79 15.30
CA GLY A 17 -4.68 -3.96 14.43
C GLY A 17 -5.82 -4.11 13.42
N ALA A 18 -7.07 -4.07 13.91
CA ALA A 18 -8.25 -4.20 13.05
C ALA A 18 -8.43 -3.04 12.04
N GLY A 19 -7.88 -1.85 12.31
CA GLY A 19 -7.87 -0.74 11.36
C GLY A 19 -6.86 -0.93 10.24
N ALA A 20 -5.63 -1.32 10.59
CA ALA A 20 -4.57 -1.60 9.64
C ALA A 20 -4.92 -2.78 8.72
N GLU A 21 -5.50 -3.85 9.27
CA GLU A 21 -6.02 -5.00 8.51
C GLU A 21 -7.05 -4.56 7.47
N ARG A 22 -8.07 -3.80 7.86
CA ARG A 22 -9.10 -3.32 6.93
C ARG A 22 -8.54 -2.45 5.81
N ALA A 23 -7.59 -1.56 6.13
CA ALA A 23 -6.93 -0.73 5.12
C ALA A 23 -6.07 -1.57 4.17
N PHE A 24 -5.36 -2.58 4.68
CA PHE A 24 -4.56 -3.48 3.86
C PHE A 24 -5.43 -4.39 2.97
N ASP A 25 -6.54 -4.91 3.48
CA ASP A 25 -7.50 -5.70 2.70
C ASP A 25 -8.09 -4.87 1.55
N ALA A 26 -8.47 -3.61 1.82
CA ALA A 26 -8.91 -2.68 0.78
C ALA A 26 -7.81 -2.38 -0.24
N PHE A 27 -6.55 -2.28 0.22
CA PHE A 27 -5.38 -2.10 -0.65
C PHE A 27 -5.21 -3.27 -1.63
N LEU A 28 -5.49 -4.51 -1.23
CA LEU A 28 -5.30 -5.68 -2.10
C LEU A 28 -6.14 -5.63 -3.39
N GLY A 29 -7.26 -4.90 -3.37
CA GLY A 29 -8.09 -4.67 -4.54
C GLY A 29 -7.54 -3.63 -5.53
N CYS A 30 -6.51 -2.85 -5.16
CA CYS A 30 -5.95 -1.74 -5.93
C CYS A 30 -6.99 -0.76 -6.51
N THR A 31 -8.06 -0.49 -5.77
CA THR A 31 -9.11 0.44 -6.21
C THR A 31 -9.00 1.77 -5.45
N SER A 32 -9.72 2.80 -5.94
CA SER A 32 -9.72 4.12 -5.29
C SER A 32 -10.39 4.13 -3.91
N GLU A 33 -11.26 3.15 -3.63
CA GLU A 33 -11.93 2.96 -2.35
C GLU A 33 -10.93 2.77 -1.20
N PHE A 34 -9.74 2.23 -1.51
CA PHE A 34 -8.63 2.15 -0.56
C PHE A 34 -8.37 3.47 0.15
N PHE A 35 -8.38 4.60 -0.55
CA PHE A 35 -8.06 5.88 0.06
C PHE A 35 -9.10 6.33 1.08
N THR A 36 -10.37 6.01 0.85
CA THR A 36 -11.45 6.27 1.82
C THR A 36 -11.27 5.41 3.07
N VAL A 37 -10.95 4.13 2.89
CA VAL A 37 -10.69 3.22 4.02
C VAL A 37 -9.44 3.65 4.78
N LEU A 38 -8.35 3.95 4.08
CA LEU A 38 -7.11 4.41 4.69
C LEU A 38 -7.32 5.70 5.47
N GLN A 39 -8.07 6.67 4.92
CA GLN A 39 -8.40 7.89 5.64
C GLN A 39 -9.16 7.60 6.93
N ALA A 40 -10.15 6.70 6.91
CA ALA A 40 -10.93 6.34 8.08
C ALA A 40 -10.08 5.62 9.15
N GLU A 41 -9.13 4.79 8.71
CA GLU A 41 -8.31 3.95 9.59
C GLU A 41 -6.90 4.51 9.86
N GLY A 42 -6.60 5.73 9.39
CA GLY A 42 -5.25 6.30 9.37
C GLY A 42 -4.55 6.35 10.73
N SER A 43 -5.32 6.52 11.82
CA SER A 43 -4.79 6.52 13.20
C SER A 43 -4.19 5.17 13.64
N ALA A 44 -4.50 4.08 12.94
CA ALA A 44 -3.92 2.75 13.18
C ALA A 44 -2.42 2.69 12.86
N PHE A 45 -1.94 3.52 11.94
CA PHE A 45 -0.61 3.39 11.36
C PHE A 45 0.50 4.11 12.15
N GLY A 46 0.14 5.07 13.01
CA GLY A 46 1.11 5.80 13.85
C GLY A 46 2.27 6.42 13.06
N VAL A 47 2.07 7.61 12.51
CA VAL A 47 3.08 8.26 11.64
C VAL A 47 4.21 8.91 12.43
N SER A 48 5.45 8.70 11.99
CA SER A 48 6.64 9.41 12.49
C SER A 48 7.07 10.54 11.56
N GLU A 49 6.90 10.37 10.26
CA GLU A 49 7.36 11.34 9.25
C GLU A 49 6.47 11.31 8.01
N ILE A 50 6.28 12.49 7.41
CA ILE A 50 5.63 12.66 6.10
C ILE A 50 6.53 13.56 5.26
N VAL A 51 6.91 13.07 4.08
CA VAL A 51 7.70 13.82 3.10
C VAL A 51 6.88 13.99 1.83
N ALA A 52 6.55 15.25 1.49
CA ALA A 52 5.80 15.62 0.29
C ALA A 52 6.25 17.03 -0.18
N PRO A 53 6.79 17.20 -1.40
CA PRO A 53 7.11 16.14 -2.36
C PRO A 53 8.21 15.20 -1.83
N ALA A 54 8.10 13.90 -2.13
CA ALA A 54 9.14 12.92 -1.80
C ALA A 54 10.22 12.87 -2.90
N PRO A 55 11.46 13.32 -2.62
CA PRO A 55 12.49 13.46 -3.65
C PRO A 55 12.96 12.11 -4.20
N ASP A 56 13.01 11.06 -3.38
CA ASP A 56 13.43 9.72 -3.79
C ASP A 56 12.45 9.04 -4.76
N LEU A 57 11.22 9.57 -4.87
CA LEU A 57 10.21 9.14 -5.84
C LEU A 57 10.11 10.10 -7.03
N ALA A 58 10.78 11.25 -6.97
CA ALA A 58 10.74 12.27 -8.01
C ALA A 58 11.67 11.87 -9.16
N GLY A 59 11.14 11.07 -10.09
CA GLY A 59 11.73 10.82 -11.41
C GLY A 59 11.13 11.72 -12.50
N GLU A 60 11.70 11.66 -13.71
CA GLU A 60 11.08 12.29 -14.88
C GLU A 60 9.67 11.71 -15.09
N GLY A 61 8.68 12.59 -15.22
CA GLY A 61 7.27 12.20 -15.33
C GLY A 61 6.61 11.76 -14.02
N MET A 62 7.29 11.80 -12.87
CA MET A 62 6.66 11.51 -11.57
C MET A 62 6.22 12.80 -10.88
N THR A 63 4.96 12.85 -10.48
CA THR A 63 4.31 13.96 -9.80
C THR A 63 3.55 13.47 -8.57
N GLU A 64 3.01 14.39 -7.76
CA GLU A 64 2.18 14.06 -6.58
C GLU A 64 2.86 13.05 -5.62
N THR A 65 4.19 13.13 -5.50
CA THR A 65 4.99 12.17 -4.74
C THR A 65 4.86 12.42 -3.24
N ALA A 66 4.62 11.36 -2.47
CA ALA A 66 4.69 11.42 -1.02
C ALA A 66 5.16 10.08 -0.42
N GLN A 67 5.83 10.18 0.73
CA GLN A 67 6.20 9.05 1.57
C GLN A 67 5.76 9.31 3.00
N VAL A 68 5.27 8.25 3.66
CA VAL A 68 4.84 8.29 5.05
C VAL A 68 5.53 7.16 5.81
N THR A 69 6.42 7.51 6.73
CA THR A 69 7.13 6.54 7.57
C THR A 69 6.32 6.29 8.84
N PHE A 70 6.16 5.03 9.21
CA PHE A 70 5.48 4.65 10.45
C PHE A 70 6.46 4.66 11.62
N ALA A 71 5.98 5.01 12.81
CA ALA A 71 6.78 5.10 14.03
C ALA A 71 7.27 3.73 14.53
N ALA A 72 6.54 2.68 14.17
CA ALA A 72 6.90 1.28 14.37
C ALA A 72 6.30 0.45 13.22
N PRO A 73 6.78 -0.78 12.98
CA PRO A 73 6.13 -1.70 12.06
C PRO A 73 4.65 -1.89 12.42
N VAL A 74 3.76 -1.71 11.45
CA VAL A 74 2.30 -1.86 11.61
C VAL A 74 1.91 -3.23 11.14
N ASP A 75 1.38 -4.07 12.03
CA ASP A 75 0.91 -5.40 11.65
C ASP A 75 -0.45 -5.33 10.93
N ALA A 76 -0.53 -5.93 9.75
CA ALA A 76 -1.75 -6.13 9.00
C ALA A 76 -1.77 -7.58 8.49
N ASN A 77 -2.60 -8.43 9.10
CA ASN A 77 -2.69 -9.85 8.77
C ASN A 77 -1.35 -10.60 8.84
N GLY A 78 -0.51 -10.26 9.83
CA GLY A 78 0.83 -10.83 9.98
C GLY A 78 1.88 -10.25 9.03
N ILE A 79 1.54 -9.27 8.18
CA ILE A 79 2.47 -8.55 7.32
C ILE A 79 2.79 -7.22 7.99
N HIS A 80 4.07 -6.96 8.27
CA HIS A 80 4.45 -5.68 8.84
C HIS A 80 4.67 -4.63 7.76
N LEU A 81 3.89 -3.57 7.83
CA LEU A 81 3.99 -2.39 6.98
C LEU A 81 4.93 -1.38 7.65
N LEU A 82 5.89 -0.85 6.89
CA LEU A 82 6.95 0.01 7.42
C LEU A 82 6.81 1.47 6.96
N ARG A 83 6.36 1.63 5.71
CA ARG A 83 6.24 2.93 5.05
C ARG A 83 5.19 2.84 3.96
N TYR A 84 4.40 3.89 3.82
CA TYR A 84 3.52 4.10 2.67
C TYR A 84 4.18 5.02 1.64
N SER A 85 3.85 4.85 0.36
CA SER A 85 4.31 5.71 -0.73
C SER A 85 3.22 5.89 -1.76
N GLN A 86 3.16 7.08 -2.36
CA GLN A 86 2.30 7.37 -3.49
C GLN A 86 3.00 8.28 -4.49
N MET A 87 2.63 8.14 -5.76
CA MET A 87 3.08 8.99 -6.85
C MET A 87 2.12 8.87 -8.04
N LYS A 88 2.08 9.89 -8.89
CA LYS A 88 1.42 9.87 -10.18
C LYS A 88 2.47 9.89 -11.28
N ALA A 89 2.45 8.89 -12.15
CA ALA A 89 3.25 8.84 -13.36
C ALA A 89 2.48 9.50 -14.51
N SER A 90 3.04 10.54 -15.11
CA SER A 90 2.54 11.14 -16.33
C SER A 90 3.06 10.37 -17.55
N GLY A 91 2.17 10.01 -18.48
CA GLY A 91 2.53 9.23 -19.66
C GLY A 91 1.33 8.84 -20.53
N GLN A 92 1.56 7.93 -21.47
CA GLN A 92 0.49 7.23 -22.18
C GLN A 92 0.51 5.76 -21.73
N PRO A 93 -0.35 5.35 -20.78
CA PRO A 93 -1.37 6.15 -20.10
C PRO A 93 -0.81 6.81 -18.83
N ASP A 94 -1.48 7.86 -18.35
CA ASP A 94 -1.27 8.34 -16.98
C ASP A 94 -1.61 7.21 -16.00
N ALA A 95 -0.84 7.10 -14.92
CA ALA A 95 -1.03 6.06 -13.92
C ALA A 95 -0.81 6.58 -12.50
N TRP A 96 -1.58 6.01 -11.57
CA TRP A 96 -1.50 6.26 -10.14
C TRP A 96 -0.88 5.07 -9.45
N TRP A 97 0.15 5.34 -8.66
CA TRP A 97 0.87 4.32 -7.93
C TRP A 97 0.81 4.60 -6.44
N TRP A 98 0.49 3.57 -5.66
CA TRP A 98 0.51 3.66 -4.20
C TRP A 98 0.77 2.30 -3.59
N GLY A 99 1.33 2.29 -2.38
CA GLY A 99 1.59 1.02 -1.72
C GLY A 99 2.50 1.12 -0.52
N PHE A 100 2.96 -0.04 -0.07
CA PHE A 100 3.66 -0.20 1.20
C PHE A 100 5.00 -0.89 1.03
N VAL A 101 5.99 -0.45 1.80
CA VAL A 101 7.18 -1.26 2.07
C VAL A 101 6.91 -2.17 3.25
N THR A 102 7.32 -3.43 3.12
CA THR A 102 7.20 -4.47 4.15
C THR A 102 8.57 -4.97 4.59
N ASP A 103 8.61 -5.70 5.70
CA ASP A 103 9.78 -6.41 6.23
C ASP A 103 9.90 -7.86 5.72
N ARG A 104 9.39 -8.12 4.52
CA ARG A 104 9.44 -9.45 3.88
C ARG A 104 10.14 -9.41 2.54
N LYS A 105 10.76 -10.52 2.14
CA LYS A 105 11.19 -10.72 0.74
C LYS A 105 9.97 -10.82 -0.19
N PRO A 106 10.10 -10.49 -1.48
CA PRO A 106 8.98 -10.53 -2.43
C PRO A 106 8.20 -11.84 -2.44
N ARG A 107 8.88 -12.99 -2.47
CA ARG A 107 8.22 -14.30 -2.46
C ARG A 107 7.47 -14.57 -1.15
N ASP A 108 8.08 -14.23 -0.01
CA ASP A 108 7.45 -14.41 1.30
C ASP A 108 6.24 -13.48 1.49
N LEU A 109 6.25 -12.31 0.85
CA LEU A 109 5.10 -11.42 0.81
C LEU A 109 3.94 -12.00 -0.04
N VAL A 110 4.24 -12.57 -1.21
CA VAL A 110 3.24 -13.26 -2.05
C VAL A 110 2.55 -14.38 -1.25
N GLU A 111 3.34 -15.23 -0.57
CA GLU A 111 2.77 -16.30 0.26
C GLU A 111 1.96 -15.72 1.43
N GLY A 112 2.42 -14.63 2.05
CA GLY A 112 1.68 -13.93 3.10
C GLY A 112 0.30 -13.43 2.61
N ILE A 113 0.23 -12.83 1.43
CA ILE A 113 -1.04 -12.38 0.83
C ILE A 113 -1.96 -13.58 0.54
N ARG A 114 -1.42 -14.69 0.03
CA ARG A 114 -2.21 -15.91 -0.26
C ARG A 114 -2.82 -16.57 0.97
N LEU A 115 -2.26 -16.36 2.15
CA LEU A 115 -2.89 -16.84 3.39
C LEU A 115 -4.23 -16.13 3.66
N GLY A 116 -4.33 -14.83 3.33
CA GLY A 116 -5.57 -14.06 3.43
C GLY A 116 -6.46 -14.20 2.18
N GLU A 117 -5.86 -14.41 1.02
CA GLU A 117 -6.55 -14.54 -0.27
C GLU A 117 -6.03 -15.73 -1.09
N PRO A 118 -6.50 -16.96 -0.82
CA PRO A 118 -5.97 -18.17 -1.46
C PRO A 118 -6.13 -18.22 -2.99
N SER A 119 -7.07 -17.46 -3.55
CA SER A 119 -7.29 -17.32 -4.99
C SER A 119 -6.40 -16.26 -5.65
N ALA A 120 -5.53 -15.58 -4.91
CA ALA A 120 -4.65 -14.55 -5.46
C ALA A 120 -3.58 -15.18 -6.36
N GLU A 121 -3.71 -14.94 -7.66
CA GLU A 121 -2.76 -15.41 -8.67
C GLU A 121 -1.66 -14.36 -8.90
N PHE A 122 -0.41 -14.78 -8.72
CA PHE A 122 0.76 -13.96 -9.00
C PHE A 122 1.66 -14.70 -9.98
N PHE A 123 2.20 -13.99 -10.96
CA PHE A 123 3.22 -14.49 -11.87
C PHE A 123 4.53 -13.73 -11.68
N GLU A 124 5.65 -14.41 -11.91
CA GLU A 124 6.99 -13.84 -11.76
C GLU A 124 7.53 -13.40 -13.12
N GLN A 125 8.01 -12.15 -13.21
CA GLN A 125 8.63 -11.61 -14.40
C GLN A 125 9.76 -10.65 -14.00
N GLY A 126 10.97 -10.86 -14.53
CA GLY A 126 12.10 -9.97 -14.28
C GLY A 126 12.49 -9.81 -12.80
N GLY A 127 12.27 -10.85 -11.98
CA GLY A 127 12.54 -10.83 -10.53
C GLY A 127 11.50 -10.06 -9.70
N SER A 128 10.37 -9.68 -10.32
CA SER A 128 9.22 -9.03 -9.69
C SER A 128 8.01 -9.95 -9.78
N PHE A 129 7.08 -9.82 -8.84
CA PHE A 129 5.79 -10.53 -8.90
C PHE A 129 4.69 -9.59 -9.30
N TYR A 130 3.80 -10.05 -10.16
CA TYR A 130 2.68 -9.29 -10.67
C TYR A 130 1.39 -10.05 -10.48
N ARG A 131 0.34 -9.32 -10.17
CA ARG A 131 -1.03 -9.78 -10.17
C ARG A 131 -1.86 -8.78 -10.95
N VAL A 132 -2.42 -9.21 -12.07
CA VAL A 132 -3.38 -8.40 -12.83
C VAL A 132 -4.76 -8.63 -12.20
N LEU A 133 -5.35 -7.55 -11.69
CA LEU A 133 -6.67 -7.59 -11.04
C LEU A 133 -7.78 -7.35 -12.05
N GLU A 134 -7.53 -6.46 -13.00
CA GLU A 134 -8.47 -6.11 -14.06
C GLU A 134 -7.68 -5.58 -15.26
N GLU A 135 -8.01 -6.05 -16.46
CA GLU A 135 -7.55 -5.46 -17.71
C GLU A 135 -8.56 -4.40 -18.16
N GLY A 136 -8.08 -3.20 -18.45
CA GLY A 136 -8.89 -2.10 -18.93
C GLY A 136 -9.08 -2.14 -20.45
N ASN A 137 -9.78 -1.13 -20.97
CA ASN A 137 -9.97 -0.97 -22.41
C ASN A 137 -8.72 -0.37 -23.03
N ALA A 138 -7.83 -1.22 -23.55
CA ALA A 138 -6.66 -0.77 -24.32
C ALA A 138 -7.10 0.19 -25.45
N GLN A 139 -6.55 1.41 -25.46
CA GLN A 139 -6.71 2.34 -26.58
C GLN A 139 -5.40 2.38 -27.38
N GLY A 140 -5.44 1.89 -28.62
CA GLY A 140 -4.25 1.75 -29.45
C GLY A 140 -3.26 0.74 -28.87
N ASP A 141 -1.97 1.06 -28.88
CA ASP A 141 -0.90 0.18 -28.36
C ASP A 141 -0.71 0.25 -26.84
N THR A 142 -1.59 0.97 -26.14
CA THR A 142 -1.44 1.26 -24.71
C THR A 142 -2.39 0.38 -23.90
N ALA A 143 -1.84 -0.62 -23.21
CA ALA A 143 -2.61 -1.45 -22.29
C ALA A 143 -3.02 -0.65 -21.05
N SER A 144 -4.31 -0.73 -20.69
CA SER A 144 -4.87 -0.23 -19.44
C SER A 144 -5.01 -1.40 -18.47
N ALA A 145 -4.64 -1.22 -17.20
CA ALA A 145 -4.71 -2.29 -16.22
C ALA A 145 -4.72 -1.75 -14.79
N ARG A 146 -5.36 -2.55 -13.92
CA ARG A 146 -5.18 -2.51 -12.49
C ARG A 146 -4.29 -3.67 -12.09
N THR A 147 -3.07 -3.35 -11.65
CA THR A 147 -2.05 -4.36 -11.36
C THR A 147 -1.49 -4.13 -9.97
N MET A 148 -1.28 -5.22 -9.23
CA MET A 148 -0.42 -5.23 -8.06
C MET A 148 0.95 -5.75 -8.46
N MET A 149 1.99 -5.06 -8.03
CA MET A 149 3.39 -5.39 -8.29
C MET A 149 4.13 -5.51 -6.95
N ILE A 150 4.96 -6.55 -6.81
CA ILE A 150 5.81 -6.78 -5.64
C ILE A 150 7.27 -6.86 -6.08
N ASN A 151 8.08 -5.91 -5.60
CA ASN A 151 9.48 -5.75 -5.97
C ASN A 151 10.40 -5.82 -4.76
N SER A 152 11.67 -6.19 -4.99
CA SER A 152 12.73 -5.97 -4.00
C SER A 152 13.00 -4.47 -3.83
N THR A 153 13.32 -4.05 -2.61
CA THR A 153 13.76 -2.66 -2.34
C THR A 153 15.27 -2.48 -2.39
N GLY A 154 16.03 -3.54 -2.70
CA GLY A 154 17.49 -3.57 -2.59
C GLY A 154 18.02 -3.75 -1.17
N LYS A 155 17.17 -3.56 -0.14
CA LYS A 155 17.45 -4.01 1.22
C LYS A 155 17.09 -5.50 1.36
N PRO A 156 17.96 -6.33 1.96
CA PRO A 156 17.60 -7.68 2.34
C PRO A 156 16.30 -7.67 3.13
N ASP A 157 15.45 -8.67 2.88
CA ASP A 157 14.22 -8.89 3.64
C ASP A 157 13.20 -7.74 3.56
N HIS A 158 13.28 -6.86 2.56
CA HIS A 158 12.29 -5.80 2.38
C HIS A 158 11.74 -5.82 0.95
N SER A 159 10.42 -5.67 0.83
CA SER A 159 9.73 -5.59 -0.46
C SER A 159 8.80 -4.40 -0.50
N LEU A 160 8.59 -3.88 -1.71
CA LEU A 160 7.56 -2.90 -2.02
C LEU A 160 6.41 -3.64 -2.68
N VAL A 161 5.22 -3.57 -2.09
CA VAL A 161 3.97 -3.93 -2.78
C VAL A 161 3.29 -2.66 -3.23
N LEU A 162 2.96 -2.58 -4.51
CA LEU A 162 2.51 -1.38 -5.17
C LEU A 162 1.30 -1.69 -6.04
N CYS A 163 0.24 -0.93 -5.88
CA CYS A 163 -0.82 -0.83 -6.86
C CYS A 163 -0.38 0.13 -7.97
N VAL A 164 -0.53 -0.30 -9.22
CA VAL A 164 -0.27 0.47 -10.42
C VAL A 164 -1.56 0.45 -11.23
N VAL A 165 -2.19 1.62 -11.34
CA VAL A 165 -3.53 1.72 -11.93
C VAL A 165 -3.59 2.85 -12.92
N THR A 166 -4.04 2.54 -14.13
CA THR A 166 -4.19 3.50 -15.23
C THR A 166 -5.38 4.42 -15.02
N ALA A 167 -5.29 5.63 -15.58
CA ALA A 167 -6.23 6.73 -15.35
C ALA A 167 -7.70 6.38 -15.53
N ASP A 168 -8.00 5.68 -16.61
CA ASP A 168 -9.33 5.27 -17.00
C ASP A 168 -9.96 4.29 -16.00
N MET A 169 -9.13 3.59 -15.21
CA MET A 169 -9.55 2.63 -14.19
C MET A 169 -9.64 3.23 -12.78
N MET A 170 -9.32 4.52 -12.63
CA MET A 170 -9.42 5.29 -11.38
C MET A 170 -10.79 5.99 -11.23
N GLY A 171 -11.74 5.71 -12.13
CA GLY A 171 -13.06 6.30 -12.11
C GLY A 171 -13.02 7.82 -12.26
N GLY A 172 -13.59 8.53 -11.28
CA GLY A 172 -13.65 10.01 -11.27
C GLY A 172 -12.43 10.71 -10.65
N MET A 173 -11.43 9.95 -10.19
CA MET A 173 -10.26 10.52 -9.52
C MET A 173 -9.38 11.31 -10.50
N LYS A 174 -8.98 12.52 -10.11
CA LYS A 174 -8.13 13.41 -10.93
C LYS A 174 -6.74 13.65 -10.34
N ALA A 175 -6.59 13.39 -9.05
CA ALA A 175 -5.38 13.59 -8.25
C ALA A 175 -5.39 12.62 -7.06
N LEU A 176 -4.20 12.29 -6.55
CA LEU A 176 -4.06 11.57 -5.30
C LEU A 176 -4.55 12.43 -4.13
N PRO A 177 -5.18 11.82 -3.12
CA PRO A 177 -5.38 12.49 -1.85
C PRO A 177 -4.06 12.95 -1.24
N ASN A 178 -4.07 14.05 -0.47
CA ASN A 178 -2.89 14.46 0.27
C ASN A 178 -2.53 13.38 1.30
N ALA A 179 -1.29 12.88 1.25
CA ALA A 179 -0.86 11.82 2.16
C ALA A 179 -1.03 12.20 3.64
N ALA A 180 -0.87 13.47 4.00
CA ALA A 180 -1.10 13.90 5.37
C ALA A 180 -2.56 13.75 5.82
N ASP A 181 -3.51 13.97 4.92
CA ASP A 181 -4.95 13.85 5.23
C ASP A 181 -5.41 12.38 5.28
N LEU A 182 -4.62 11.46 4.71
CA LEU A 182 -4.87 10.01 4.79
C LEU A 182 -4.47 9.41 6.15
N PHE A 183 -3.49 10.01 6.84
CA PHE A 183 -2.93 9.45 8.08
C PHE A 183 -3.10 10.32 9.32
N ARG A 184 -3.58 11.57 9.18
CA ARG A 184 -3.92 12.43 10.33
C ARG A 184 -5.36 12.17 10.76
N GLN A 185 -5.52 11.47 11.88
CA GLN A 185 -6.73 11.50 12.71
C GLN A 185 -6.35 11.63 14.18
#